data_AF-A0A957RKL9-F1
#
_entry.id   AF-A0A957RKL9-F1
#
_cell.length_a   1.000
_cell.length_b   1.000
_cell.length_c   1.000
_cell.angle_alpha   90.00
_cell.angle_beta   90.00
_cell.angle_gamma   90.00
#
_symmetry.space_group_name_H-M   'P 1'
#
loop_
_entity.id
_entity.type
_entity.pdbx_description
1 polymer ?
#
loop_
_entity_poly.entity_id
_entity_poly.type
_entity_poly.pdbx_seq_one_letter_code
_entity_poly.pdbx_strand_id
1 'polypeptide(L)'
;MTVVDYAAYGVIWRMPLTCPELRAAPAGATVDVTVRCDELPPQPAHASAAGPLRQVTPDEARFGLPGVARLLVRGGNEILIERGPEADDDMVRLLLLGTGMALLLHQRGLLPLHASAIVAPAGAILFMGHSGAG
;
A
#
# COMPACT_ATOMS: atom_id res chain seq x y z
N MET A 1 -1.36 -9.46 -18.22
CA MET A 1 -2.02 -8.80 -17.08
C MET A 1 -2.38 -7.39 -17.52
N THR A 2 -3.61 -6.96 -17.28
CA THR A 2 -4.05 -5.60 -17.64
C THR A 2 -3.49 -4.63 -16.63
N VAL A 3 -2.78 -3.61 -17.10
CA VAL A 3 -2.26 -2.52 -16.27
C VAL A 3 -3.26 -1.37 -16.32
N VAL A 4 -3.65 -0.86 -15.15
CA VAL A 4 -4.66 0.21 -15.03
C VAL A 4 -4.13 1.31 -14.12
N ASP A 5 -4.32 2.56 -14.52
CA ASP A 5 -3.90 3.73 -13.76
C ASP A 5 -5.07 4.29 -12.93
N TYR A 6 -4.81 4.56 -11.66
CA TYR A 6 -5.78 5.03 -10.66
C TYR A 6 -5.30 6.31 -9.96
N ALA A 7 -6.24 7.13 -9.49
CA ALA A 7 -5.96 8.31 -8.68
C ALA A 7 -6.42 8.09 -7.24
N ALA A 8 -5.48 8.19 -6.29
CA ALA A 8 -5.77 8.09 -4.86
C ALA A 8 -4.76 8.92 -4.05
N TYR A 9 -5.24 9.60 -3.01
CA TYR A 9 -4.41 10.39 -2.09
C TYR A 9 -3.54 11.48 -2.77
N GLY A 10 -4.02 12.03 -3.88
CA GLY A 10 -3.26 13.02 -4.67
C GLY A 10 -2.10 12.43 -5.47
N VAL A 11 -2.07 11.10 -5.62
CA VAL A 11 -1.02 10.33 -6.30
C VAL A 11 -1.64 9.51 -7.43
N ILE A 12 -0.92 9.38 -8.55
CA ILE A 12 -1.30 8.53 -9.67
C ILE A 12 -0.57 7.17 -9.57
N TRP A 13 -1.35 6.11 -9.48
CA TRP A 13 -0.89 4.75 -9.25
C TRP A 13 -1.08 3.89 -10.48
N ARG A 14 -0.04 3.21 -10.93
CA ARG A 14 -0.10 2.17 -11.95
C ARG A 14 -0.21 0.81 -11.31
N MET A 15 -1.33 0.12 -11.50
CA MET A 15 -1.64 -1.14 -10.82
C MET A 15 -1.66 -2.33 -11.79
N PRO A 16 -1.20 -3.53 -11.36
CA PRO A 16 -1.27 -4.76 -12.15
C PRO A 16 -2.58 -5.54 -11.97
N LEU A 17 -3.54 -4.98 -11.21
CA LEU A 17 -4.85 -5.56 -10.92
C LEU A 17 -5.95 -4.49 -11.01
N THR A 18 -7.19 -4.93 -11.20
CA THR A 18 -8.37 -4.06 -11.17
C THR A 18 -8.72 -3.70 -9.72
N CYS A 19 -8.79 -2.40 -9.43
CA CYS A 19 -9.13 -1.86 -8.12
C CYS A 19 -10.45 -1.06 -8.21
N PRO A 20 -11.63 -1.69 -8.09
CA PRO A 20 -12.92 -1.00 -8.18
C PRO A 20 -13.14 0.02 -7.06
N GLU A 21 -12.42 -0.08 -5.94
CA GLU A 21 -12.46 0.88 -4.82
C GLU A 21 -11.81 2.23 -5.16
N LEU A 22 -10.96 2.25 -6.20
CA LEU A 22 -10.22 3.43 -6.60
C LEU A 22 -10.86 4.11 -7.81
N ARG A 23 -10.69 5.43 -7.88
CA ARG A 23 -11.10 6.21 -9.05
C ARG A 23 -10.07 6.03 -10.16
N ALA A 24 -10.54 5.89 -11.40
CA ALA A 24 -9.65 5.88 -12.56
C ALA A 24 -8.82 7.16 -12.63
N ALA A 25 -7.56 7.05 -13.06
CA ALA A 25 -6.71 8.21 -13.28
C ALA A 25 -7.23 9.07 -14.45
N PRO A 26 -7.04 10.40 -14.41
CA PRO A 26 -7.27 11.25 -15.58
C PRO A 26 -6.43 10.79 -16.77
N ALA A 27 -6.98 10.91 -17.98
CA ALA A 27 -6.24 10.57 -19.20
C ALA A 27 -4.97 11.43 -19.34
N GLY A 28 -3.84 10.78 -19.63
CA GLY A 28 -2.54 11.47 -19.78
C GLY A 28 -1.89 11.93 -18.48
N ALA A 29 -2.42 11.55 -17.31
CA ALA A 29 -1.76 11.82 -16.04
C ALA A 29 -0.40 11.10 -15.97
N THR A 30 0.60 11.76 -15.37
CA THR A 30 1.92 11.16 -15.14
C THR A 30 1.83 10.21 -13.95
N VAL A 31 2.42 9.02 -14.09
CA VAL A 31 2.43 8.02 -13.01
C VAL A 31 3.45 8.38 -11.95
N ASP A 32 3.00 8.46 -10.70
CA ASP A 32 3.84 8.75 -9.54
C ASP A 32 4.32 7.48 -8.81
N VAL A 33 3.55 6.40 -8.92
CA VAL A 33 3.78 5.13 -8.23
C VAL A 33 3.53 3.97 -9.17
N THR A 34 4.47 3.04 -9.25
CA THR A 34 4.29 1.79 -10.00
C THR A 34 4.17 0.61 -9.05
N VAL A 35 3.13 -0.18 -9.24
CA VAL A 35 2.93 -1.45 -8.57
C VAL A 35 3.09 -2.57 -9.59
N ARG A 36 3.83 -3.62 -9.23
CA ARG A 36 4.06 -4.77 -10.12
C ARG A 36 4.10 -6.08 -9.34
N CYS A 37 3.63 -7.14 -10.00
CA CYS A 37 3.79 -8.49 -9.48
C CYS A 37 5.13 -9.05 -9.92
N ASP A 38 5.98 -9.42 -8.96
CA ASP A 38 7.31 -9.99 -9.22
C ASP A 38 7.82 -10.72 -7.98
N GLU A 39 8.88 -11.51 -8.14
CA GLU A 39 9.62 -12.09 -7.02
C GLU A 39 10.29 -11.00 -6.18
N LEU A 40 10.24 -11.16 -4.86
CA LEU A 40 10.88 -10.21 -3.96
C LEU A 40 12.39 -10.50 -3.89
N PRO A 41 13.26 -9.47 -4.00
CA PRO A 41 14.69 -9.68 -3.78
C PRO A 41 14.95 -10.14 -2.34
N PRO A 42 16.09 -10.82 -2.09
CA PRO A 42 16.46 -11.25 -0.75
C PRO A 42 16.41 -10.11 0.27
N GLN A 43 16.16 -10.48 1.52
CA GLN A 43 16.13 -9.52 2.62
C GLN A 43 17.51 -8.87 2.83
N PRO A 44 17.58 -7.54 3.05
CA PRO A 44 18.83 -6.89 3.44
C PRO A 44 19.25 -7.28 4.87
N ALA A 45 20.56 -7.51 5.05
CA ALA A 45 21.13 -8.02 6.31
C ALA A 45 20.91 -7.11 7.54
N HIS A 46 20.64 -5.82 7.33
CA HIS A 46 20.51 -4.80 8.38
C HIS A 46 19.07 -4.35 8.65
N ALA A 47 18.06 -5.09 8.18
CA ALA A 47 16.67 -4.71 8.43
C ALA A 47 16.34 -4.78 9.93
N SER A 48 15.71 -3.71 10.45
CA SER A 48 15.03 -3.79 11.74
C SER A 48 13.84 -4.72 11.57
N ALA A 49 13.91 -5.90 12.20
CA ALA A 49 12.90 -6.93 12.06
C ALA A 49 11.91 -6.86 13.24
N ALA A 50 10.62 -6.74 12.91
CA ALA A 50 9.53 -7.02 13.83
C ALA A 50 8.93 -8.42 13.55
N GLY A 51 9.79 -9.37 13.16
CA GLY A 51 9.44 -10.73 12.74
C GLY A 51 9.64 -11.00 11.23
N PRO A 52 9.36 -12.23 10.76
CA PRO A 52 9.62 -12.65 9.38
C PRO A 52 8.72 -11.94 8.34
N LEU A 53 7.62 -11.34 8.80
CA LEU A 53 6.61 -10.71 7.95
C LEU A 53 6.69 -9.18 7.97
N ARG A 54 7.55 -8.57 8.80
CA ARG A 54 7.61 -7.11 8.96
C ARG A 54 9.04 -6.66 9.13
N GLN A 55 9.53 -5.91 8.16
CA GLN A 55 10.93 -5.47 8.12
C GLN A 55 10.98 -4.05 7.59
N VAL A 56 11.78 -3.21 8.21
CA VAL A 56 11.91 -1.81 7.81
C VAL A 56 13.38 -1.40 7.83
N THR A 57 13.80 -0.75 6.76
CA THR A 57 15.00 0.08 6.67
C THR A 57 14.56 1.51 6.39
N PRO A 58 15.47 2.51 6.42
CA PRO A 58 15.13 3.87 6.00
C PRO A 58 14.53 3.96 4.59
N ASP A 59 14.93 3.05 3.69
CA ASP A 59 14.59 3.13 2.26
C ASP A 59 13.54 2.09 1.81
N GLU A 60 13.35 1.02 2.58
CA GLU A 60 12.49 -0.11 2.24
C GLU A 60 11.61 -0.55 3.41
N ALA A 61 10.36 -0.89 3.11
CA ALA A 61 9.47 -1.57 4.04
C ALA A 61 8.96 -2.87 3.40
N ARG A 62 9.03 -3.97 4.15
CA ARG A 62 8.50 -5.26 3.74
C ARG A 62 7.39 -5.67 4.67
N PHE A 63 6.30 -6.13 4.08
CA PHE A 63 5.15 -6.63 4.82
C PHE A 63 4.59 -7.88 4.17
N GLY A 64 4.35 -8.93 4.95
CA GLY A 64 3.76 -10.17 4.47
C GLY A 64 2.47 -10.52 5.21
N LEU A 65 1.50 -11.03 4.45
CA LEU A 65 0.35 -11.77 4.99
C LEU A 65 0.48 -13.23 4.53
N PRO A 66 0.67 -14.19 5.46
CA PRO A 66 0.88 -15.60 5.11
C PRO A 66 -0.21 -16.16 4.21
N GLY A 67 0.19 -16.89 3.17
CA GLY A 67 -0.72 -17.47 2.17
C GLY A 67 -1.27 -16.47 1.16
N VAL A 68 -1.13 -15.15 1.39
CA VAL A 68 -1.69 -14.11 0.52
C VAL A 68 -0.62 -13.44 -0.33
N ALA A 69 0.28 -12.67 0.26
CA ALA A 69 1.33 -11.98 -0.49
C ALA A 69 2.42 -11.42 0.42
N ARG A 70 3.58 -11.16 -0.17
CA ARG A 70 4.63 -10.32 0.40
C ARG A 70 4.76 -9.04 -0.43
N LEU A 71 4.84 -7.93 0.26
CA LEU A 71 5.06 -6.61 -0.30
C LEU A 71 6.47 -6.14 -0.02
N LEU A 72 7.10 -5.52 -1.01
CA LEU A 72 8.27 -4.65 -0.84
C LEU A 72 7.89 -3.25 -1.33
N VAL A 73 7.94 -2.28 -0.42
CA VAL A 73 7.61 -0.88 -0.66
C VAL A 73 8.89 -0.06 -0.52
N ARG A 74 9.27 0.71 -1.54
CA ARG A 74 10.53 1.46 -1.51
C ARG A 74 10.50 2.76 -2.31
N GLY A 75 11.36 3.69 -1.90
CA GLY A 75 11.60 4.95 -2.60
C GLY A 75 10.38 5.85 -2.73
N GLY A 76 9.29 5.57 -2.00
CA GLY A 76 8.03 6.28 -2.10
C GLY A 76 7.33 6.17 -3.46
N ASN A 77 7.80 5.34 -4.40
CA ASN A 77 7.29 5.28 -5.78
C ASN A 77 7.15 3.86 -6.36
N GLU A 78 7.55 2.82 -5.62
CA GLU A 78 7.45 1.44 -6.10
C GLU A 78 6.86 0.51 -5.03
N ILE A 79 5.98 -0.40 -5.47
CA ILE A 79 5.54 -1.56 -4.69
C ILE A 79 5.70 -2.84 -5.52
N LEU A 80 6.42 -3.82 -4.97
CA LEU A 80 6.47 -5.18 -5.50
C LEU A 80 5.51 -6.07 -4.73
N ILE A 81 4.75 -6.87 -5.46
CA ILE A 81 3.84 -7.87 -4.90
C ILE A 81 4.34 -9.24 -5.33
N GLU A 82 4.87 -10.01 -4.39
CA GLU A 82 5.05 -11.44 -4.59
C GLU A 82 3.82 -12.15 -4.03
N ARG A 83 3.05 -12.77 -4.93
CA ARG A 83 1.78 -13.40 -4.60
C ARG A 83 1.99 -14.79 -4.02
N GLY A 84 1.11 -15.17 -3.09
CA GLY A 84 0.93 -16.57 -2.72
C GLY A 84 0.39 -17.38 -3.91
N PRO A 85 0.75 -18.68 -4.03
CA PRO A 85 0.36 -19.51 -5.17
C PRO A 85 -1.15 -19.60 -5.42
N GLU A 86 -1.95 -19.54 -4.35
CA GLU A 86 -3.41 -19.65 -4.38
C GLU A 86 -4.09 -18.38 -3.84
N ALA A 87 -3.37 -17.26 -3.85
CA ALA A 87 -3.85 -16.03 -3.23
C ALA A 87 -4.96 -15.38 -4.06
N ASP A 88 -6.10 -15.18 -3.41
CA ASP A 88 -7.25 -14.45 -3.93
C ASP A 88 -6.89 -12.97 -4.20
N ASP A 89 -7.36 -12.46 -5.34
CA ASP A 89 -7.18 -11.07 -5.76
C ASP A 89 -7.75 -10.09 -4.73
N ASP A 90 -8.85 -10.45 -4.06
CA ASP A 90 -9.48 -9.59 -3.05
C ASP A 90 -8.59 -9.44 -1.82
N MET A 91 -7.92 -10.51 -1.40
CA MET A 91 -6.97 -10.47 -0.27
C MET A 91 -5.67 -9.77 -0.62
N VAL A 92 -5.16 -9.96 -1.83
CA VAL A 92 -3.98 -9.23 -2.32
C VAL A 92 -4.30 -7.73 -2.41
N ARG A 93 -5.48 -7.38 -2.92
CA ARG A 93 -5.97 -6.00 -3.01
C ARG A 93 -6.20 -5.38 -1.64
N LEU A 94 -6.80 -6.09 -0.69
CA LEU A 94 -6.94 -5.64 0.69
C LEU A 94 -5.57 -5.30 1.30
N LEU A 95 -4.58 -6.18 1.12
CA LEU A 95 -3.24 -5.96 1.62
C LEU A 95 -2.56 -4.75 0.97
N LEU A 96 -2.67 -4.63 -0.36
CA LEU A 96 -2.09 -3.55 -1.14
C LEU A 96 -2.72 -2.19 -0.79
N LEU A 97 -4.04 -2.08 -0.85
CA LEU A 97 -4.78 -0.83 -0.63
C LEU A 97 -4.73 -0.38 0.84
N GLY A 98 -4.61 -1.32 1.77
CA GLY A 98 -4.38 -1.03 3.18
C GLY A 98 -2.91 -0.74 3.47
N THR A 99 -2.16 -1.81 3.79
CA THR A 99 -0.79 -1.67 4.32
C THR A 99 0.20 -1.18 3.26
N GLY A 100 0.09 -1.67 2.02
CA GLY A 100 0.99 -1.28 0.93
C GLY A 100 0.97 0.23 0.65
N MET A 101 -0.23 0.79 0.44
CA MET A 101 -0.41 2.22 0.24
C MET A 101 0.00 3.03 1.47
N ALA A 102 -0.36 2.60 2.67
CA ALA A 102 0.02 3.30 3.89
C ALA A 102 1.55 3.41 4.03
N LEU A 103 2.28 2.31 3.84
CA LEU A 103 3.75 2.32 3.88
C LEU A 103 4.35 3.24 2.82
N LEU A 104 3.80 3.24 1.60
CA LEU A 104 4.31 4.08 0.53
C LEU A 104 4.05 5.57 0.79
N LEU A 105 2.84 5.92 1.23
CA LEU A 105 2.50 7.29 1.61
C LEU A 105 3.37 7.76 2.78
N HIS A 106 3.69 6.87 3.72
CA HIS A 106 4.61 7.17 4.82
C HIS A 106 6.02 7.54 4.33
N GLN A 107 6.57 6.80 3.36
CA GLN A 107 7.84 7.14 2.70
C GLN A 107 7.80 8.50 1.98
N ARG A 108 6.61 8.94 1.55
CA ARG A 108 6.40 10.27 0.95
C ARG A 108 6.15 11.37 1.98
N GLY A 109 6.39 11.11 3.27
CA GLY A 109 6.27 12.08 4.36
C GLY A 109 4.83 12.32 4.85
N LEU A 110 3.87 11.49 4.42
CA LEU A 110 2.50 11.55 4.94
C LEU A 110 2.36 10.69 6.20
N LEU A 111 1.34 10.99 7.00
CA LEU A 111 0.97 10.19 8.17
C LEU A 111 -0.38 9.52 7.89
N PRO A 112 -0.40 8.27 7.39
CA PRO A 112 -1.63 7.50 7.27
C PRO A 112 -2.19 7.18 8.65
N LEU A 113 -3.49 7.43 8.84
CA LEU A 113 -4.20 7.15 10.08
C LEU A 113 -5.36 6.21 9.81
N HIS A 114 -5.46 5.13 10.60
CA HIS A 114 -6.63 4.28 10.59
C HIS A 114 -7.71 4.91 11.48
N ALA A 115 -8.44 5.85 10.89
CA ALA A 115 -9.42 6.68 11.58
C ALA A 115 -10.70 6.80 10.75
N SER A 116 -11.83 6.99 11.41
CA SER A 116 -12.98 7.64 10.78
C SER A 116 -12.82 9.16 10.90
N ALA A 117 -13.37 9.91 9.95
CA ALA A 117 -13.23 11.36 9.93
C ALA A 117 -14.53 12.06 9.54
N ILE A 118 -14.80 13.20 10.19
CA ILE A 118 -15.88 14.12 9.81
C ILE A 118 -15.32 15.52 9.57
N VAL A 119 -15.87 16.21 8.56
CA VAL A 119 -15.51 17.61 8.26
C VAL A 119 -16.41 18.54 9.07
N ALA A 120 -15.82 19.57 9.67
CA ALA A 120 -16.46 20.61 10.46
C ALA A 120 -15.98 22.00 10.01
N PRO A 121 -16.66 23.10 10.39
CA PRO A 121 -16.25 24.45 9.97
C PRO A 121 -14.80 24.82 10.35
N ALA A 122 -14.29 24.29 11.46
CA ALA A 122 -12.93 24.54 11.95
C ALA A 122 -11.87 23.57 11.40
N GLY A 123 -12.25 22.56 10.60
CA GLY A 123 -11.33 21.55 10.08
C GLY A 123 -11.92 20.14 10.06
N ALA A 124 -11.12 19.13 10.41
CA ALA A 124 -11.55 17.74 10.47
C ALA A 124 -11.40 17.17 11.89
N ILE A 125 -12.37 16.35 12.31
CA ILE A 125 -12.32 15.58 13.54
C ILE A 125 -12.07 14.12 13.14
N LEU A 126 -11.05 13.51 13.75
CA LEU A 126 -10.65 12.13 13.50
C LEU A 126 -10.95 11.29 14.75
N PHE A 127 -11.55 10.12 14.56
CA PHE A 127 -11.80 9.15 15.62
C PHE A 127 -10.95 7.91 15.37
N MET A 128 -10.13 7.56 16.37
CA MET A 128 -9.25 6.39 16.35
C MET A 128 -9.49 5.56 17.61
N GLY A 129 -9.47 4.24 17.47
CA GLY A 129 -9.69 3.31 18.58
C GLY A 129 -9.38 1.88 18.16
N HIS A 130 -9.40 0.96 19.12
CA HIS A 130 -9.33 -0.47 18.82
C HIS A 130 -10.53 -0.90 17.97
N SER A 131 -10.36 -1.96 17.19
CA SER A 131 -11.47 -2.56 16.44
C SER A 131 -12.65 -2.86 17.37
N GLY A 132 -13.85 -2.43 16.98
CA GLY A 132 -15.07 -2.57 17.77
C GLY A 132 -15.30 -1.48 18.83
N ALA A 133 -14.45 -0.46 18.91
CA ALA A 133 -14.63 0.67 19.84
C ALA A 133 -15.68 1.71 19.36
N GLY A 134 -16.24 1.54 18.17
CA GLY A 134 -17.25 2.42 17.56
C GLY A 134 -18.23 1.63 16.72
#